data_AF-A0A7U4QIU6-F1
#
_entry.id   AF-A0A7U4QIU6-F1
#
_cell.length_a   1.000
_cell.length_b   1.000
_cell.length_c   1.000
_cell.angle_alpha   90.00
_cell.angle_beta   90.00
_cell.angle_gamma   90.00
#
_symmetry.space_group_name_H-M   'P 1'
#
loop_
_entity.id
_entity.type
_entity.pdbx_description
1 polymer ?
#
loop_
_entity_poly.entity_id
_entity_poly.type
_entity_poly.pdbx_seq_one_letter_code
_entity_poly.pdbx_strand_id
1 'polypeptide(L)'
;MIVLIIILFLASEVLAEQAVYVGMDKCKACHSKIVKEYSGFKRSRNFRILEMRGKEHDPQCLPCHTTGYGEPGGFVSVEKTPHLKNVQCETCHGPASLHLKATTLEEKRKTVKVPHNICTKCHTQHGHREF
;
A
#
# COMPACT_ATOMS: atom_id res chain seq x y z
N MET A 1 13.82 -40.60 -30.07
CA MET A 1 12.91 -39.48 -30.44
C MET A 1 11.78 -39.23 -29.43
N ILE A 2 11.86 -39.75 -28.19
CA ILE A 2 10.85 -39.50 -27.13
C ILE A 2 11.39 -38.54 -26.05
N VAL A 3 12.72 -38.40 -25.94
CA VAL A 3 13.38 -37.56 -24.92
C VAL A 3 13.41 -36.06 -25.30
N LEU A 4 13.24 -35.71 -26.59
CA LEU A 4 13.24 -34.30 -27.03
C LEU A 4 11.89 -33.59 -26.89
N ILE A 5 10.80 -34.31 -26.64
CA ILE A 5 9.44 -33.74 -26.52
C ILE A 5 9.17 -33.25 -25.08
N ILE A 6 9.95 -33.70 -24.10
CA ILE A 6 9.77 -33.33 -22.68
C ILE A 6 10.23 -31.88 -22.41
N ILE A 7 11.00 -31.27 -23.32
CA ILE A 7 11.45 -29.86 -23.21
C ILE A 7 10.29 -28.86 -23.46
N LEU A 8 9.15 -29.32 -24.03
CA LEU A 8 7.99 -28.48 -24.34
C LEU A 8 6.97 -28.30 -23.20
N PHE A 9 7.24 -28.84 -22.01
CA PHE A 9 6.40 -28.66 -20.82
C PHE A 9 7.07 -27.78 -19.75
N LEU A 10 7.95 -26.86 -20.17
CA LEU A 10 8.42 -25.77 -19.31
C LEU A 10 7.27 -24.79 -19.10
N ALA A 11 6.47 -25.11 -18.08
CA ALA A 11 5.78 -24.19 -17.20
C ALA A 11 5.52 -22.81 -17.80
N SER A 12 4.39 -22.68 -18.48
CA SER A 12 3.68 -21.41 -18.59
C SER A 12 3.20 -21.02 -17.19
N GLU A 13 4.11 -20.61 -16.32
CA GLU A 13 3.73 -19.86 -15.14
C GLU A 13 3.14 -18.55 -15.66
N VAL A 14 1.81 -18.47 -15.63
CA VAL A 14 1.13 -17.19 -15.70
C VAL A 14 1.63 -16.42 -14.47
N LEU A 15 2.66 -15.58 -14.64
CA LEU A 15 3.07 -14.63 -13.61
C LEU A 15 1.82 -13.77 -13.34
N ALA A 16 1.15 -14.05 -12.23
CA ALA A 16 0.06 -13.23 -11.76
C ALA A 16 0.59 -11.80 -11.65
N GLU A 17 -0.05 -10.85 -12.34
CA GLU A 17 0.40 -9.47 -12.34
C GLU A 17 0.47 -8.95 -10.90
N GLN A 18 1.65 -8.51 -10.47
CA GLN A 18 1.87 -8.01 -9.11
C GLN A 18 1.19 -6.65 -8.96
N ALA A 19 0.28 -6.53 -7.99
CA ALA A 19 -0.34 -5.26 -7.64
C ALA A 19 0.69 -4.28 -7.06
N VAL A 20 0.54 -2.99 -7.40
CA VAL A 20 1.41 -1.90 -6.94
C VAL A 20 0.60 -0.79 -6.27
N TYR A 21 1.24 -0.07 -5.35
CA TYR A 21 0.64 1.08 -4.67
C TYR A 21 0.48 2.25 -5.65
N VAL A 22 -0.60 3.03 -5.49
CA VAL A 22 -0.97 4.12 -6.41
C VAL A 22 -1.30 5.45 -5.73
N GLY A 23 -1.47 5.45 -4.42
CA GLY A 23 -1.77 6.62 -3.59
C GLY A 23 -3.24 7.00 -3.55
N MET A 24 -3.60 7.68 -2.45
CA MET A 24 -4.97 8.11 -2.12
C MET A 24 -5.61 9.01 -3.16
N ASP A 25 -4.83 9.76 -3.94
CA ASP A 25 -5.34 10.63 -5.00
C ASP A 25 -6.12 9.84 -6.06
N LYS A 26 -5.69 8.60 -6.36
CA LYS A 26 -6.44 7.71 -7.26
C LYS A 26 -7.75 7.24 -6.62
N CYS A 27 -7.76 6.99 -5.33
CA CYS A 27 -8.97 6.63 -4.58
C CYS A 27 -10.00 7.77 -4.61
N LYS A 28 -9.54 9.03 -4.51
CA LYS A 28 -10.39 10.22 -4.46
C LYS A 28 -11.26 10.39 -5.71
N ALA A 29 -10.80 9.93 -6.88
CA ALA A 29 -11.53 10.05 -8.13
C ALA A 29 -12.91 9.35 -8.08
N CYS A 30 -13.02 8.23 -7.37
CA CYS A 30 -14.28 7.47 -7.22
C CYS A 30 -14.85 7.50 -5.80
N HIS A 31 -14.00 7.63 -4.78
CA HIS A 31 -14.35 7.56 -3.35
C HIS A 31 -14.16 8.90 -2.64
N SER A 32 -14.49 10.01 -3.30
CA SER A 32 -14.27 11.38 -2.80
C SER A 32 -14.83 11.64 -1.40
N LYS A 33 -16.01 11.10 -1.09
CA LYS A 33 -16.68 11.26 0.20
C LYS A 33 -15.89 10.60 1.34
N ILE A 34 -15.49 9.34 1.14
CA ILE A 34 -14.70 8.56 2.11
C ILE A 34 -13.30 9.16 2.26
N VAL A 35 -12.66 9.57 1.16
CA VAL A 35 -11.35 10.23 1.23
C VAL A 35 -11.42 11.53 2.03
N LYS A 36 -12.48 12.32 1.85
CA LYS A 36 -12.69 13.55 2.62
C LYS A 36 -12.82 13.26 4.12
N GLU A 37 -13.59 12.25 4.49
CA GLU A 37 -13.75 11.82 5.89
C GLU A 37 -12.42 11.33 6.47
N TYR A 38 -11.72 10.44 5.77
CA TYR A 38 -10.43 9.91 6.19
C TYR A 38 -9.36 10.99 6.37
N SER A 39 -9.35 12.00 5.50
CA SER A 39 -8.40 13.13 5.57
C SER A 39 -8.53 13.96 6.85
N GLY A 40 -9.63 13.82 7.60
CA GLY A 40 -9.80 14.42 8.92
C GLY A 40 -9.12 13.65 10.05
N PHE A 41 -8.73 12.40 9.86
CA PHE A 41 -8.13 11.58 10.92
C PHE A 41 -6.66 11.87 11.12
N LYS A 42 -6.19 11.84 12.37
CA LYS A 42 -4.77 12.03 12.73
C LYS A 42 -3.82 11.14 11.92
N ARG A 43 -4.22 9.89 11.62
CA ARG A 43 -3.41 8.92 10.86
C ARG A 43 -3.08 9.39 9.43
N SER A 44 -3.97 10.14 8.79
CA SER A 44 -3.76 10.68 7.44
C SER A 44 -2.63 11.73 7.37
N ARG A 45 -2.11 12.17 8.53
CA ARG A 45 -1.08 13.21 8.68
C ARG A 45 0.07 12.75 9.58
N ASN A 46 0.28 11.44 9.72
CA ASN A 46 1.21 10.89 10.69
C ASN A 46 2.69 11.03 10.30
N PHE A 47 3.05 11.37 9.06
CA PHE A 47 4.44 11.55 8.66
C PHE A 47 5.09 12.76 9.33
N ARG A 48 4.30 13.78 9.68
CA ARG A 48 4.77 15.01 10.33
C ARG A 48 5.56 14.74 11.62
N ILE A 49 5.23 13.69 12.37
CA ILE A 49 5.98 13.35 13.59
C ILE A 49 7.41 12.90 13.30
N LEU A 50 7.65 12.31 12.12
CA LEU A 50 8.99 11.95 11.69
C LEU A 50 9.80 13.20 11.35
N GLU A 51 9.21 14.12 10.59
CA GLU A 51 9.84 15.40 10.23
C GLU A 51 10.20 16.21 11.49
N MET A 52 9.28 16.29 12.47
CA MET A 52 9.54 16.99 13.73
C MET A 52 10.64 16.35 14.58
N ARG A 53 10.97 15.08 14.34
CA ARG A 53 11.96 14.31 15.10
C ARG A 53 13.24 14.02 14.32
N GLY A 54 13.37 14.50 13.07
CA GLY A 54 14.50 14.18 12.19
C GLY A 54 14.57 12.68 11.85
N LYS A 55 13.42 12.03 11.67
CA LYS A 55 13.27 10.58 11.45
C LYS A 55 12.63 10.23 10.09
N GLU A 56 12.49 11.21 9.21
CA GLU A 56 11.87 11.10 7.88
C GLU A 56 12.62 10.19 6.90
N HIS A 57 13.86 9.81 7.23
CA HIS A 57 14.67 8.84 6.46
C HIS A 57 14.97 7.56 7.24
N ASP A 58 14.42 7.39 8.44
CA ASP A 58 14.72 6.25 9.30
C ASP A 58 13.96 5.00 8.84
N PRO A 59 14.64 3.96 8.32
CA PRO A 59 13.98 2.76 7.77
C PRO A 59 13.23 1.95 8.84
N GLN A 60 13.45 2.20 10.14
CA GLN A 60 12.66 1.61 11.21
C GLN A 60 11.30 2.31 11.39
N CYS A 61 11.20 3.59 10.99
CA CYS A 61 10.00 4.41 11.14
C CYS A 61 9.10 4.38 9.88
N LEU A 62 9.72 4.36 8.70
CA LEU A 62 9.03 4.46 7.42
C LEU A 62 7.94 3.39 7.17
N PRO A 63 8.10 2.11 7.57
CA PRO A 63 7.06 1.09 7.39
C PRO A 63 5.70 1.46 8.00
N CYS A 64 5.68 2.27 9.07
CA CYS A 64 4.47 2.61 9.81
C CYS A 64 3.99 4.05 9.61
N HIS A 65 4.81 4.90 9.02
CA HIS A 65 4.50 6.32 8.82
C HIS A 65 4.30 6.68 7.34
N THR A 66 4.35 5.71 6.44
CA THR A 66 4.15 5.89 5.00
C THR A 66 3.29 4.77 4.44
N THR A 67 2.99 4.86 3.14
CA THR A 67 2.19 3.85 2.45
C THR A 67 3.09 2.97 1.58
N GLY A 68 3.14 1.67 1.89
CA GLY A 68 3.81 0.67 1.07
C GLY A 68 5.34 0.71 1.11
N TYR A 69 5.99 1.27 2.13
CA TYR A 69 7.46 1.30 2.17
C TYR A 69 8.08 -0.10 2.02
N GLY A 70 9.02 -0.25 1.09
CA GLY A 70 9.65 -1.52 0.75
C GLY A 70 8.85 -2.42 -0.20
N GLU A 71 7.64 -2.03 -0.59
CA GLU A 71 6.75 -2.79 -1.46
C GLU A 71 6.69 -2.21 -2.89
N PRO A 72 6.29 -2.99 -3.91
CA PRO A 72 6.17 -2.54 -5.29
C PRO A 72 5.29 -1.29 -5.47
N GLY A 73 5.88 -0.23 -6.01
CA GLY A 73 5.22 1.07 -6.21
C GLY A 73 4.95 1.86 -4.92
N GLY A 74 5.42 1.38 -3.77
CA GLY A 74 5.22 2.02 -2.49
C GLY A 74 6.17 3.20 -2.21
N PHE A 75 6.10 3.75 -1.00
CA PHE A 75 6.92 4.89 -0.59
C PHE A 75 8.42 4.57 -0.68
N VAL A 76 9.18 5.47 -1.30
CA VAL A 76 10.66 5.42 -1.39
C VAL A 76 11.28 6.58 -0.62
N SER A 77 10.86 7.82 -0.93
CA SER A 77 11.29 9.02 -0.23
C SER A 77 10.29 10.15 -0.47
N VAL A 78 10.44 11.26 0.28
CA VAL A 78 9.60 12.45 0.12
C VAL A 78 9.76 13.04 -1.29
N GLU A 79 10.93 12.95 -1.88
CA GLU A 79 11.26 13.51 -3.19
C GLU A 79 10.74 12.63 -4.33
N LYS A 80 10.87 11.30 -4.19
CA LYS A 80 10.49 10.35 -5.25
C LYS A 80 9.01 10.03 -5.24
N THR A 81 8.42 9.88 -4.06
CA THR A 81 7.03 9.43 -3.89
C THR A 81 6.29 10.29 -2.85
N PRO A 82 6.21 11.62 -3.04
CA PRO A 82 5.57 12.51 -2.06
C PRO A 82 4.09 12.17 -1.81
N HIS A 83 3.41 11.64 -2.83
CA HIS A 83 2.01 11.24 -2.79
C HIS A 83 1.75 9.97 -1.95
N LEU A 84 2.79 9.26 -1.51
CA LEU A 84 2.71 8.07 -0.63
C LEU A 84 3.17 8.38 0.80
N LYS A 85 3.43 9.66 1.11
CA LYS A 85 3.62 10.11 2.48
C LYS A 85 2.36 9.82 3.30
N ASN A 86 2.57 9.56 4.59
CA ASN A 86 1.54 9.19 5.56
C ASN A 86 0.94 7.79 5.36
N VAL A 87 0.23 7.32 6.37
CA VAL A 87 -0.66 6.17 6.28
C VAL A 87 -1.90 6.56 5.48
N GLN A 88 -2.26 5.74 4.49
CA GLN A 88 -3.34 5.99 3.55
C GLN A 88 -4.26 4.78 3.41
N CYS A 89 -5.20 4.82 2.46
CA CYS A 89 -6.15 3.75 2.17
C CYS A 89 -5.44 2.40 1.96
N GLU A 90 -4.38 2.39 1.16
CA GLU A 90 -3.67 1.18 0.74
C GLU A 90 -2.83 0.57 1.87
N THR A 91 -2.54 1.30 2.95
CA THR A 91 -1.95 0.71 4.17
C THR A 91 -2.87 -0.36 4.75
N CYS A 92 -4.19 -0.16 4.67
CA CYS A 92 -5.18 -1.11 5.17
C CYS A 92 -5.77 -2.02 4.09
N HIS A 93 -6.00 -1.48 2.90
CA HIS A 93 -6.69 -2.14 1.80
C HIS A 93 -5.77 -2.88 0.81
N GLY A 94 -4.45 -2.70 0.94
CA GLY A 94 -3.46 -3.22 0.00
C GLY A 94 -3.27 -2.36 -1.25
N PRO A 95 -2.30 -2.70 -2.11
CA PRO A 95 -2.01 -1.98 -3.36
C PRO A 95 -3.18 -2.02 -4.34
N ALA A 96 -3.58 -0.86 -4.88
CA ALA A 96 -4.83 -0.72 -5.61
C ALA A 96 -4.68 -0.71 -7.15
N SER A 97 -3.50 -0.94 -7.73
CA SER A 97 -3.34 -0.90 -9.20
C SER A 97 -4.29 -1.84 -9.96
N LEU A 98 -4.51 -3.07 -9.46
CA LEU A 98 -5.45 -4.01 -10.05
C LEU A 98 -6.91 -3.62 -9.79
N HIS A 99 -7.19 -2.96 -8.65
CA HIS A 99 -8.52 -2.41 -8.36
C HIS A 99 -8.94 -1.37 -9.41
N LEU A 100 -7.99 -0.55 -9.86
CA LEU A 100 -8.22 0.46 -10.89
C LEU A 100 -8.47 -0.17 -12.27
N LYS A 101 -7.90 -1.35 -12.55
CA LYS A 101 -8.07 -2.08 -13.82
C LYS A 101 -9.35 -2.91 -13.88
N ALA A 102 -9.87 -3.33 -12.73
CA ALA A 102 -11.09 -4.11 -12.64
C ALA A 102 -12.31 -3.36 -13.20
N THR A 103 -13.12 -4.03 -14.02
CA THR A 103 -14.23 -3.42 -14.75
C THR A 103 -15.56 -3.64 -14.04
N THR A 104 -15.67 -4.70 -13.26
CA THR A 104 -16.87 -5.04 -12.49
C THR A 104 -16.70 -4.80 -10.99
N LEU A 105 -17.81 -4.62 -10.27
CA LEU A 105 -17.80 -4.51 -8.82
C LEU A 105 -17.28 -5.79 -8.14
N GLU A 106 -17.58 -6.95 -8.72
CA GLU A 106 -17.13 -8.23 -8.18
C GLU A 106 -15.60 -8.37 -8.26
N GLU A 107 -15.01 -8.06 -9.42
CA GLU A 107 -13.55 -8.02 -9.58
C GLU A 107 -12.92 -7.02 -8.60
N LYS A 108 -13.47 -5.81 -8.49
CA LYS A 108 -12.99 -4.79 -7.55
C LYS A 108 -12.98 -5.28 -6.11
N ARG A 109 -14.02 -6.00 -5.67
CA ARG A 109 -14.09 -6.59 -4.32
C ARG A 109 -13.03 -7.65 -4.10
N LYS A 110 -12.67 -8.43 -5.13
CA LYS A 110 -11.62 -9.46 -5.05
C LYS A 110 -10.21 -8.85 -4.92
N THR A 111 -10.00 -7.63 -5.42
CA THR A 111 -8.69 -6.94 -5.34
C THR A 111 -8.37 -6.31 -3.99
N VAL A 112 -9.37 -6.11 -3.12
CA VAL A 112 -9.19 -5.46 -1.82
C VAL A 112 -9.30 -6.49 -0.71
N LYS A 113 -8.29 -6.56 0.15
CA LYS A 113 -8.29 -7.41 1.35
C LYS A 113 -7.78 -6.63 2.54
N VAL A 114 -8.49 -6.71 3.66
CA VAL A 114 -8.09 -6.07 4.92
C VAL A 114 -7.79 -7.16 5.94
N PRO A 115 -6.51 -7.45 6.25
CA PRO A 115 -6.15 -8.45 7.26
C PRO A 115 -6.61 -8.03 8.66
N HIS A 116 -7.03 -8.98 9.51
CA HIS A 116 -7.46 -8.67 10.87
C HIS A 116 -6.36 -8.02 11.74
N ASN A 117 -5.09 -8.35 11.49
CA ASN A 117 -3.94 -7.82 12.24
C ASN A 117 -3.38 -6.51 11.67
N ILE A 118 -4.10 -5.84 10.77
CA ILE A 118 -3.57 -4.69 10.04
C ILE A 118 -3.13 -3.54 10.97
N CYS A 119 -3.87 -3.32 12.05
CA CYS A 119 -3.57 -2.29 13.04
C CYS A 119 -2.30 -2.64 13.86
N THR A 120 -2.17 -3.91 14.24
CA THR A 120 -1.07 -4.35 15.11
C THR A 120 0.24 -4.51 14.35
N LYS A 121 0.26 -4.48 13.00
CA LYS A 121 1.52 -4.38 12.25
C LYS A 121 2.39 -3.19 12.67
N CYS A 122 1.77 -2.10 13.11
CA CYS A 122 2.46 -0.92 13.60
C CYS A 122 2.24 -0.65 15.09
N HIS A 123 1.10 -1.04 15.64
CA HIS A 123 0.76 -0.83 17.04
C HIS A 123 1.12 -2.05 17.91
N THR A 124 2.38 -2.49 17.87
CA THR A 124 2.91 -3.60 18.70
C THR A 124 3.87 -3.14 19.79
N GLN A 125 4.76 -2.19 19.51
CA GLN A 125 5.88 -1.87 20.41
C GLN A 125 6.21 -0.37 20.53
N HIS A 126 5.58 0.48 19.72
CA HIS A 126 5.75 1.94 19.79
C HIS A 126 4.53 2.61 20.42
N GLY A 127 4.56 2.77 21.74
CA GLY A 127 3.67 3.68 22.43
C GLY A 127 3.99 5.12 22.02
N HIS A 128 3.28 5.66 21.04
CA HIS A 128 3.11 7.11 20.97
C HIS A 128 2.32 7.50 22.21
N ARG A 129 3.02 7.80 23.31
CA ARG A 129 2.41 8.50 24.44
C ARG A 129 1.64 9.69 23.87
N GLU A 130 0.39 9.78 24.31
CA GLU A 130 -0.68 10.55 23.71
C GLU A 130 -0.26 11.95 23.26
N PHE A 131 -0.53 12.26 21.99
CA PHE A 131 -0.71 13.62 21.48
C PHE A 131 -1.92 13.64 20.54
#